data_AF-A0A455UBL6-F1
#
_entry.id   AF-A0A455UBL6-F1
#
_cell.length_a   1.000
_cell.length_b   1.000
_cell.length_c   1.000
_cell.angle_alpha   90.00
_cell.angle_beta   90.00
_cell.angle_gamma   90.00
#
_symmetry.space_group_name_H-M   'P 1'
#
loop_
_entity.id
_entity.type
_entity.pdbx_description
1 polymer ?
#
loop_
_entity_poly.entity_id
_entity_poly.type
_entity_poly.pdbx_seq_one_letter_code
_entity_poly.pdbx_strand_id
1 'polypeptide(L)'
;MARVLCITLNPALDLAFNLDVLVPGSVNRPTSAQLEAAGKGVNVARVLAGLGHAVTVSGFLGADNGAPFELAFAKYSLTDAFVRVPGKPALMPKLLNRAVALPILTAPACPLTPRICRR
;
A
#
# COMPACT_ATOMS: atom_id res chain seq x y z
N MET A 1 24.01 -10.76 6.63
CA MET A 1 22.99 -9.69 6.63
C MET A 1 23.20 -8.82 5.39
N ALA A 2 22.18 -8.63 4.55
CA ALA A 2 22.31 -7.85 3.31
C ALA A 2 21.55 -6.52 3.39
N ARG A 3 21.98 -5.53 2.62
CA ARG A 3 21.28 -4.25 2.42
C ARG A 3 20.50 -4.33 1.11
N VAL A 4 19.18 -4.14 1.16
CA VAL A 4 18.30 -4.31 -0.01
C VAL A 4 17.51 -3.03 -0.25
N LEU A 5 17.45 -2.59 -1.51
CA LEU A 5 16.58 -1.51 -1.96
C LEU A 5 15.35 -2.09 -2.67
N CYS A 6 14.16 -1.83 -2.15
CA CYS A 6 12.90 -2.24 -2.75
C CYS A 6 12.21 -1.02 -3.37
N ILE A 7 12.01 -1.05 -4.68
CA ILE A 7 11.33 0.02 -5.42
C ILE A 7 9.88 -0.35 -5.69
N THR A 8 8.95 0.58 -5.47
CA THR A 8 7.56 0.44 -5.92
C THR A 8 7.08 1.72 -6.62
N LEU A 9 6.63 1.56 -7.87
CA LEU A 9 6.11 2.67 -8.69
C LEU A 9 4.61 2.88 -8.53
N ASN A 10 3.93 1.99 -7.81
CA ASN A 10 2.51 2.09 -7.48
C ASN A 10 2.31 1.75 -5.99
N PRO A 11 2.84 2.57 -5.07
CA PRO A 11 2.47 2.44 -3.66
C PRO A 11 0.99 2.81 -3.51
N ALA A 12 0.28 1.98 -2.76
CA ALA A 12 -1.15 2.12 -2.57
C ALA A 12 -1.55 1.81 -1.13
N LEU A 13 -2.71 2.29 -0.71
CA LEU A 13 -3.36 1.86 0.50
C LEU A 13 -4.32 0.74 0.16
N ASP A 14 -4.05 -0.46 0.65
CA ASP A 14 -4.98 -1.58 0.58
C ASP A 14 -6.08 -1.37 1.63
N LEU A 15 -7.32 -1.20 1.17
CA LEU A 15 -8.49 -1.04 2.05
C LEU A 15 -9.35 -2.30 1.98
N ALA A 16 -9.21 -3.16 2.98
CA ALA A 16 -9.99 -4.39 3.08
C ALA A 16 -11.24 -4.18 3.93
N PHE A 17 -12.40 -4.46 3.36
CA PHE A 17 -13.69 -4.49 4.05
C PHE A 17 -14.10 -5.94 4.31
N ASN A 18 -14.34 -6.29 5.57
CA ASN A 18 -14.87 -7.60 5.92
C ASN A 18 -16.40 -7.55 5.97
N LEU A 19 -17.03 -8.50 5.30
CA LEU A 19 -18.48 -8.68 5.20
C LEU A 19 -18.85 -10.09 5.63
N ASP A 20 -20.00 -10.25 6.27
CA ASP A 20 -20.57 -11.58 6.51
C ASP A 20 -21.19 -12.16 5.23
N VAL A 21 -21.80 -11.30 4.40
CA VAL A 21 -22.39 -11.65 3.10
C VAL A 21 -22.20 -10.46 2.16
N LEU A 22 -21.80 -10.73 0.91
CA LEU A 22 -21.87 -9.76 -0.18
C LEU A 22 -23.19 -9.96 -0.94
N VAL A 23 -24.03 -8.93 -0.98
CA VAL A 23 -25.30 -8.90 -1.71
C VAL A 23 -25.20 -7.90 -2.87
N PRO A 24 -24.95 -8.36 -4.12
CA PRO A 24 -24.86 -7.48 -5.29
C PRO A 24 -26.14 -6.65 -5.49
N GLY A 25 -26.00 -5.42 -5.97
CA GLY A 25 -27.12 -4.50 -6.21
C GLY A 25 -27.72 -3.88 -4.95
N SER A 26 -27.17 -4.15 -3.76
CA SER A 26 -27.61 -3.57 -2.48
C SER A 26 -26.49 -2.81 -1.77
N VAL A 27 -26.85 -2.03 -0.75
CA VAL A 27 -25.88 -1.39 0.15
C VAL A 27 -25.33 -2.45 1.10
N ASN A 28 -24.03 -2.71 1.01
CA ASN A 28 -23.32 -3.65 1.85
C ASN A 28 -22.60 -2.91 2.99
N ARG A 29 -22.90 -3.26 4.25
CA ARG A 29 -22.28 -2.64 5.44
C ARG A 29 -21.22 -3.58 6.02
N PRO A 30 -19.93 -3.18 6.03
CA PRO A 30 -18.86 -4.03 6.53
C PRO A 30 -18.90 -4.16 8.06
N THR A 31 -18.51 -5.32 8.57
CA THR A 31 -18.31 -5.56 10.01
C THR A 31 -17.01 -4.97 10.51
N SER A 32 -16.01 -4.86 9.62
CA SER A 32 -14.75 -4.15 9.90
C SER A 32 -14.09 -3.66 8.61
N ALA A 33 -13.17 -2.71 8.77
CA ALA A 33 -12.31 -2.20 7.70
C ALA A 33 -10.86 -2.15 8.18
N GLN A 34 -9.92 -2.50 7.30
CA GLN A 34 -8.48 -2.45 7.56
C GLN A 34 -7.80 -1.70 6.43
N LEU A 35 -6.96 -0.73 6.78
CA LEU A 35 -6.18 0.07 5.85
C LEU A 35 -4.70 -0.24 6.06
N GLU A 36 -4.02 -0.73 5.03
CA GLU A 36 -2.58 -1.03 5.09
C GLU A 36 -1.81 -0.35 3.97
N ALA A 37 -0.58 0.05 4.26
CA ALA A 37 0.38 0.41 3.23
C ALA A 37 0.76 -0.81 2.40
N ALA A 38 0.64 -0.67 1.08
CA ALA A 38 0.81 -1.71 0.09
C ALA A 38 1.59 -1.23 -1.13
N GLY A 39 1.87 -2.19 -2.01
CA GLY A 39 2.75 -2.05 -3.15
C GLY A 39 3.71 -3.24 -3.18
N LYS A 40 3.97 -3.81 -4.35
CA LYS A 40 4.77 -5.05 -4.45
C LYS A 40 6.15 -4.90 -3.76
N GLY A 41 6.83 -3.76 -3.96
CA GLY A 41 8.10 -3.47 -3.31
C GLY A 41 7.98 -3.34 -1.78
N VAL A 42 6.91 -2.74 -1.27
CA VAL A 42 6.63 -2.64 0.17
C VAL A 42 6.37 -4.03 0.77
N ASN A 43 5.60 -4.88 0.09
CA ASN A 43 5.32 -6.24 0.54
C ASN A 43 6.57 -7.12 0.58
N VAL A 44 7.42 -7.03 -0.44
CA VAL A 44 8.72 -7.72 -0.47
C VAL A 44 9.63 -7.20 0.65
N ALA A 45 9.66 -5.89 0.87
CA ALA A 45 10.48 -5.28 1.92
C ALA A 45 10.10 -5.77 3.32
N ARG A 46 8.80 -5.89 3.61
CA ARG A 46 8.29 -6.45 4.87
C ARG A 46 8.81 -7.87 5.13
N VAL A 47 8.78 -8.74 4.11
CA VAL A 47 9.28 -10.12 4.22
C VAL A 47 10.79 -10.12 4.46
N LEU A 48 11.55 -9.35 3.67
CA LEU A 48 13.00 -9.27 3.80
C LEU A 48 13.45 -8.72 5.17
N ALA A 49 12.75 -7.73 5.70
CA ALA A 49 13.00 -7.22 7.05
C ALA A 49 12.72 -8.27 8.13
N GLY A 50 11.62 -9.03 7.98
CA GLY A 50 11.31 -10.16 8.87
C GLY A 50 12.35 -11.30 8.83
N LEU A 51 13.08 -11.44 7.71
CA LEU A 51 14.21 -12.36 7.57
C LEU A 51 15.55 -11.76 8.08
N GLY A 52 15.52 -10.57 8.67
CA GLY A 52 16.69 -9.93 9.28
C GLY A 52 17.57 -9.14 8.32
N HIS A 53 17.09 -8.78 7.12
CA HIS A 53 17.83 -7.89 6.21
C HIS A 53 17.58 -6.41 6.55
N ALA A 54 18.55 -5.55 6.26
CA ALA A 54 18.36 -4.10 6.31
C ALA A 54 17.73 -3.64 5.00
N VAL A 55 16.50 -3.12 5.04
CA VAL A 55 15.73 -2.82 3.83
C VAL A 55 15.37 -1.34 3.75
N THR A 56 15.64 -0.74 2.59
CA THR A 56 15.17 0.59 2.20
C THR A 56 14.05 0.45 1.19
N VAL A 57 12.97 1.19 1.36
CA VAL A 57 11.85 1.27 0.41
C VAL A 57 11.83 2.63 -0.28
N SER A 58 11.61 2.64 -1.58
CA SER A 58 11.56 3.89 -2.35
C SER A 58 10.63 3.77 -3.57
N GLY A 59 10.46 4.89 -4.27
CA GLY A 59 9.49 5.11 -5.33
C GLY A 59 8.89 6.51 -5.23
N PHE A 60 7.67 6.66 -5.74
CA PHE A 60 6.92 7.92 -5.67
C PHE A 60 5.65 7.72 -4.84
N LEU A 61 5.54 8.45 -3.74
CA LEU A 61 4.41 8.36 -2.82
C LEU A 61 3.67 9.70 -2.78
N GLY A 62 2.35 9.68 -2.90
CA GLY A 62 1.53 10.88 -2.70
C GLY A 62 1.78 11.48 -1.31
N ALA A 63 1.95 12.79 -1.24
CA ALA A 63 2.23 13.51 0.00
C ALA A 63 1.01 13.55 0.94
N ASP A 64 -0.20 13.45 0.40
CA ASP A 64 -1.43 13.51 1.19
C ASP A 64 -1.69 12.14 1.84
N ASN A 65 -2.13 12.08 3.10
CA ASN A 65 -2.47 10.82 3.76
C ASN A 65 -1.31 9.77 3.80
N GLY A 66 -0.07 10.24 4.00
CA GLY A 66 1.12 9.37 4.10
C GLY A 66 1.24 8.59 5.41
N ALA A 67 0.48 8.95 6.45
CA ALA A 67 0.60 8.38 7.79
C ALA A 67 0.53 6.84 7.86
N PRO A 68 -0.34 6.13 7.10
CA PRO A 68 -0.34 4.66 7.13
C PRO A 68 0.97 4.04 6.61
N PHE A 69 1.65 4.70 5.66
CA PHE A 69 2.97 4.26 5.18
C PHE A 69 4.04 4.48 6.23
N GLU A 70 4.07 5.66 6.86
CA GLU A 70 5.02 5.99 7.93
C GLU A 70 4.90 5.02 9.11
N LEU A 71 3.68 4.73 9.55
CA LEU A 71 3.39 3.74 10.58
C LEU A 71 3.84 2.34 10.18
N ALA A 72 3.59 1.93 8.92
CA ALA A 72 4.02 0.64 8.43
C ALA A 72 5.55 0.54 8.36
N PHE A 73 6.23 1.56 7.87
CA PHE A 73 7.69 1.57 7.74
C PHE A 73 8.36 1.54 9.12
N ALA A 74 7.84 2.29 10.09
CA ALA A 74 8.28 2.21 11.48
C ALA A 74 8.05 0.81 12.07
N LYS A 75 6.83 0.25 11.90
CA LYS A 75 6.47 -1.09 12.41
C LYS A 75 7.40 -2.20 11.91
N TYR A 76 7.79 -2.14 10.64
CA TYR A 76 8.61 -3.18 10.01
C TYR A 76 10.11 -2.83 9.95
N SER A 77 10.53 -1.76 10.64
CA SER A 77 11.93 -1.28 10.62
C SER A 77 12.48 -1.05 9.21
N LEU A 78 11.64 -0.51 8.33
CA LEU A 78 12.01 -0.18 6.95
C LEU A 78 12.53 1.26 6.89
N THR A 79 13.61 1.47 6.13
CA THR A 79 14.07 2.84 5.84
C THR A 79 13.21 3.44 4.74
N ASP A 80 12.48 4.51 5.04
CA ASP A 80 11.69 5.25 4.06
C ASP A 80 12.60 6.18 3.23
N ALA A 81 12.64 5.94 1.92
CA ALA A 81 13.31 6.78 0.94
C ALA A 81 12.38 7.13 -0.24
N PHE A 82 11.05 7.14 -0.03
CA PHE A 82 10.11 7.54 -1.07
C PHE A 82 10.19 9.04 -1.37
N VAL A 83 10.23 9.38 -2.65
CA VAL A 83 10.05 10.74 -3.12
C VAL A 83 8.57 11.10 -2.96
N ARG A 84 8.28 12.12 -2.16
CA ARG A 84 6.93 12.64 -1.99
C ARG A 84 6.51 13.46 -3.21
N VAL A 85 5.35 13.16 -3.77
CA VAL A 85 4.76 13.85 -4.93
C VAL A 85 3.40 14.45 -4.56
N PRO A 86 2.97 15.57 -5.19
CA PRO A 86 1.65 16.15 -4.90
C PRO A 86 0.51 15.15 -5.13
N GLY A 87 -0.47 15.15 -4.24
CA GLY A 87 -1.66 14.28 -4.31
C GLY A 87 -1.65 13.13 -3.31
N LYS A 88 -2.71 12.33 -3.35
CA LYS A 88 -2.93 11.18 -2.46
C LYS A 88 -2.36 9.87 -3.04
N PRO A 89 -1.88 8.94 -2.19
CA PRO A 89 -1.62 7.56 -2.57
C PRO A 89 -2.85 6.93 -3.21
N ALA A 90 -2.63 5.98 -4.11
CA ALA A 90 -3.71 5.18 -4.67
C ALA A 90 -4.43 4.42 -3.55
N LEU A 91 -5.74 4.21 -3.67
CA LEU A 91 -6.51 3.36 -2.77
C LEU A 91 -6.93 2.11 -3.53
N MET A 92 -6.74 0.94 -2.94
CA MET A 92 -7.10 -0.35 -3.51
C MET A 92 -8.13 -1.06 -2.61
N PRO A 93 -9.43 -0.79 -2.79
CA PRO A 93 -10.48 -1.46 -2.05
C PRO A 93 -10.54 -2.97 -2.37
N LYS A 94 -10.77 -3.77 -1.32
CA LYS A 94 -10.97 -5.21 -1.38
C LYS A 94 -12.16 -5.57 -0.52
N LEU A 95 -13.03 -6.43 -1.03
CA LEU A 95 -14.13 -7.00 -0.27
C LEU A 95 -13.73 -8.42 0.15
N LEU A 96 -13.88 -8.72 1.42
CA LEU A 96 -13.59 -10.02 2.00
C LEU A 96 -14.89 -10.58 2.59
N ASN A 97 -15.21 -11.83 2.26
CA ASN A 97 -16.29 -12.58 2.88
C ASN A 97 -15.74 -13.93 3.34
N ARG A 98 -16.33 -14.54 4.37
CA ARG A 98 -15.98 -15.85 4.95
C ARG A 98 -15.83 -16.98 3.92
N ALA A 99 -16.50 -16.89 2.77
CA ALA A 99 -16.44 -17.92 1.74
C ALA A 99 -15.37 -17.67 0.66
N VAL A 100 -15.09 -16.42 0.28
CA VAL A 100 -14.26 -16.06 -0.88
C VAL A 100 -13.66 -14.65 -0.71
N ALA A 101 -12.38 -14.49 -1.07
CA ALA A 101 -11.79 -13.17 -1.31
C ALA A 101 -12.32 -12.62 -2.66
N LEU A 102 -13.08 -11.53 -2.61
CA LEU A 102 -13.80 -10.94 -3.73
C LEU A 102 -12.91 -9.91 -4.47
N PRO A 103 -13.30 -9.41 -5.66
CA PRO A 103 -12.34 -8.75 -6.56
C PRO A 103 -11.67 -7.52 -5.95
N ILE A 104 -10.38 -7.38 -6.28
CA ILE A 104 -9.57 -6.22 -5.92
C ILE A 104 -9.82 -5.12 -6.94
N LEU A 105 -10.37 -3.99 -6.51
CA LEU A 105 -10.47 -2.81 -7.36
C LEU A 105 -9.14 -2.05 -7.30
N THR A 106 -8.45 -1.97 -8.44
CA THR A 106 -7.12 -1.34 -8.52
C THR A 106 -7.27 0.07 -9.07
N ALA A 107 -6.98 1.09 -8.25
CA ALA A 107 -6.86 2.46 -8.74
C ALA A 107 -5.47 2.70 -9.36
N PRO A 108 -5.36 3.59 -10.36
CA PRO A 108 -4.06 3.98 -10.91
C PRO A 108 -3.20 4.69 -9.86
N ALA A 109 -1.89 4.56 -10.00
CA ALA A 109 -0.92 5.31 -9.21
C ALA A 109 -1.09 6.83 -9.41
N CYS A 110 -0.52 7.62 -8.51
CA CYS A 110 -0.41 9.06 -8.72
C CYS A 110 0.32 9.34 -10.06
N PRO A 111 -0.23 10.18 -10.95
CA PRO A 111 0.40 10.48 -12.23
C PRO A 111 1.80 11.06 -12.03
N LEU A 112 2.80 10.44 -12.66
CA LEU A 112 4.16 10.95 -12.68
C LEU A 112 4.34 11.86 -13.89
N THR A 113 4.77 13.10 -13.65
CA THR A 113 5.12 14.04 -14.73
C THR A 113 6.62 14.05 -14.95
N PRO A 114 7.13 14.39 -16.15
CA PRO A 114 8.57 14.46 -16.42
C PRO A 114 9.34 15.42 -15.50
N ARG A 115 8.65 16.39 -14.87
CA ARG A 115 9.26 17.30 -13.87
C ARG A 115 9.60 16.59 -12.57
N ILE A 116 8.82 15.56 -12.19
CA ILE A 116 9.03 14.77 -10.98
C ILE A 116 10.26 13.85 -11.15
N CYS A 117 10.46 13.27 -12.33
CA CYS A 117 11.58 12.37 -12.60
C CYS A 117 12.95 13.06 -12.74
N ARG A 118 13.02 14.40 -12.66
CA ARG A 118 14.27 15.18 -12.80
C ARG A 118 14.82 15.69 -11.45
N ARG A 119 14.20 15.31 -10.33
CA ARG A 119 14.72 15.53 -8.97
C ARG A 119 15.44 14.28 -8.50
#